data_AF-A0AAV3XRD9-F1
#
_entry.id   AF-A0AAV3XRD9-F1
#
_cell.length_a   1.000
_cell.length_b   1.000
_cell.length_c   1.000
_cell.angle_alpha   90.00
_cell.angle_beta   90.00
_cell.angle_gamma   90.00
#
_symmetry.space_group_name_H-M   'P 1'
#
loop_
_entity.id
_entity.type
_entity.pdbx_description
1 polymer ?
#
loop_
_entity_poly.entity_id
_entity_poly.type
_entity_poly.pdbx_seq_one_letter_code
_entity_poly.pdbx_strand_id
1 'polypeptide(L)' 'MGHLTAKAEIRTMVAENPDATLVELCELLAQKTGNWVSRTAMCPYLQNLGLNRQKKHGTAVKPRQKESKN' A
#
# COMPACT_ATOMS: atom_id res chain seq x y z
N MET A 1 23.46 4.01 13.67
CA MET A 1 22.79 2.80 13.14
C MET A 1 21.29 3.01 13.32
N GLY A 2 20.45 3.04 12.27
CA GLY A 2 19.03 3.30 12.53
C GLY A 2 18.06 3.31 11.34
N HIS A 3 18.39 2.71 10.20
CA HIS A 3 17.52 2.79 9.01
C HIS A 3 17.15 1.44 8.38
N LEU A 4 17.65 0.33 8.92
CA LEU A 4 17.48 -1.00 8.33
C LEU A 4 16.33 -1.81 8.94
N THR A 5 15.96 -1.56 10.21
CA THR A 5 14.92 -2.32 10.92
C THR A 5 13.53 -2.13 10.29
N ALA A 6 13.22 -0.89 9.92
CA ALA A 6 11.93 -0.52 9.31
C ALA A 6 11.57 -1.34 8.05
N LYS A 7 12.57 -1.79 7.28
CA LYS A 7 12.32 -2.55 6.03
C LYS A 7 11.73 -3.91 6.30
N ALA A 8 12.25 -4.62 7.31
CA ALA A 8 11.73 -5.93 7.69
C ALA A 8 10.35 -5.79 8.35
N GLU A 9 10.18 -4.78 9.22
CA GLU A 9 8.92 -4.54 9.92
C GLU A 9 7.78 -4.15 8.98
N ILE A 10 8.06 -3.33 7.96
CA ILE A 10 7.07 -2.96 6.93
C ILE A 10 6.66 -4.18 6.11
N ARG A 11 7.58 -5.08 5.77
CA ARG A 11 7.24 -6.33 5.07
C ARG A 11 6.29 -7.19 5.88
N THR A 12 6.58 -7.38 7.17
CA THR A 12 5.71 -8.14 8.06
C THR A 12 4.36 -7.47 8.20
N MET A 13 4.32 -6.15 8.39
CA MET A 13 3.09 -5.39 8.58
C MET A 13 2.18 -5.44 7.35
N VAL A 14 2.74 -5.33 6.14
CA VAL A 14 1.99 -5.48 4.88
C VAL A 14 1.53 -6.92 4.66
N ALA A 15 2.30 -7.92 5.12
CA ALA A 15 1.91 -9.32 5.04
C ALA A 15 0.79 -9.68 6.03
N GLU A 16 0.83 -9.15 7.25
CA GLU A 16 -0.20 -9.33 8.28
C GLU A 16 -1.49 -8.57 7.94
N ASN A 17 -1.37 -7.42 7.26
CA ASN A 17 -2.49 -6.56 6.90
C ASN A 17 -2.50 -6.28 5.38
N PRO A 18 -2.80 -7.29 4.54
CA PRO A 18 -2.77 -7.14 3.08
C PRO A 18 -3.83 -6.17 2.54
N ASP A 19 -4.87 -5.89 3.34
CA ASP A 19 -5.96 -4.99 3.01
C ASP A 19 -5.77 -3.56 3.54
N ALA A 20 -4.76 -3.33 4.36
CA ALA A 20 -4.46 -2.01 4.90
C ALA A 20 -4.25 -0.99 3.77
N THR A 21 -4.82 0.20 3.97
CA THR A 21 -4.59 1.31 3.07
C THR A 21 -3.20 1.90 3.30
N LEU A 22 -2.72 2.73 2.38
CA LEU A 22 -1.41 3.39 2.52
C LEU A 22 -1.36 4.34 3.74
N VAL A 23 -2.52 4.85 4.17
CA VAL A 23 -2.67 5.69 5.38
C VAL A 23 -2.55 4.83 6.63
N GLU A 24 -3.28 3.71 6.67
CA GLU A 24 -3.21 2.74 7.77
C GLU A 24 -1.78 2.22 7.96
N LEU A 25 -1.08 1.91 6.87
CA LEU A 25 0.33 1.49 6.93
C LEU A 25 1.26 2.59 7.48
N CYS A 26 0.99 3.85 7.18
CA CYS A 26 1.75 4.98 7.72
C CYS A 26 1.52 5.13 9.23
N GLU A 27 0.26 5.02 9.68
CA GLU A 27 -0.11 5.09 11.11
C GLU A 27 0.44 3.90 11.89
N LEU A 28 0.29 2.69 11.37
CA LEU A 28 0.84 1.47 11.98
C LEU A 28 2.36 1.53 12.11
N LEU A 29 3.06 2.06 11.10
CA LEU A 29 4.50 2.22 11.15
C LEU A 29 4.93 3.24 12.21
N ALA A 30 4.20 4.36 12.30
CA ALA A 30 4.42 5.38 13.32
C ALA A 30 4.17 4.82 14.74
N GLN A 31 3.13 4.02 14.92
CA GLN A 31 2.83 3.37 16.21
C GLN A 31 3.89 2.33 16.60
N LYS A 32 4.38 1.55 15.63
CA LYS A 32 5.31 0.45 15.88
C LYS A 32 6.76 0.91 16.04
N THR A 33 7.20 1.84 15.20
CA THR A 33 8.61 2.30 15.12
C THR A 33 8.82 3.67 15.76
N GLY A 34 7.75 4.41 16.06
CA GLY A 34 7.81 5.82 16.46
C GLY A 34 8.14 6.78 15.31
N ASN A 35 8.34 6.26 14.09
CA ASN A 35 8.77 7.06 12.95
C ASN A 35 7.61 7.34 11.99
N TRP A 36 7.28 8.63 11.84
CA TRP A 36 6.23 9.08 10.94
C TRP A 36 6.74 9.13 9.49
N VAL A 37 6.08 8.39 8.61
CA VAL A 37 6.44 8.36 7.18
C VAL A 37 5.28 8.89 6.36
N SER A 38 5.41 10.11 5.82
CA SER A 38 4.42 10.69 4.91
C SER A 38 4.10 9.75 3.75
N ARG A 39 2.84 9.81 3.26
CA ARG A 39 2.40 9.02 2.09
C ARG A 39 3.35 9.11 0.90
N THR A 40 3.94 10.28 0.66
CA THR A 40 4.91 10.56 -0.40
C THR A 40 6.26 9.86 -0.19
N ALA A 41 6.69 9.63 1.04
CA ALA A 41 7.89 8.85 1.36
C ALA A 41 7.58 7.34 1.38
N MET A 42 6.38 6.95 1.81
CA MET A 42 5.95 5.56 1.89
C MET A 42 5.79 4.91 0.50
N CYS A 43 5.31 5.67 -0.48
CA CYS A 43 5.06 5.18 -1.83
C CYS A 43 6.34 4.65 -2.56
N PRO A 44 7.43 5.43 -2.69
CA PRO A 44 8.68 4.92 -3.27
C PRO A 44 9.33 3.86 -2.36
N TYR A 45 9.11 3.92 -1.05
CA TYR A 45 9.60 2.91 -0.12
C TYR A 45 8.99 1.54 -0.39
N LEU A 46 7.65 1.44 -0.44
CA LEU A 46 6.95 0.19 -0.76
C LEU A 46 7.32 -0.35 -2.15
N GLN A 47 7.51 0.53 -3.14
CA GLN A 47 7.99 0.15 -4.47
C GLN A 47 9.39 -0.47 -4.43
N ASN A 48 10.34 0.16 -3.72
CA ASN A 48 11.69 -0.38 -3.52
C ASN A 48 11.71 -1.71 -2.75
N LEU A 49 10.66 -2.00 -1.97
CA LEU A 49 10.52 -3.27 -1.26
C LEU A 49 9.95 -4.39 -2.12
N GLY A 50 9.46 -4.07 -3.33
CA GLY A 50 8.67 -5.00 -4.15
C GLY A 50 7.29 -5.27 -3.57
N LEU A 51 6.86 -4.48 -2.58
CA LEU A 51 5.53 -4.57 -1.94
C LEU A 51 4.49 -3.77 -2.72
N ASN A 52 4.76 -3.47 -3.99
CA ASN A 52 3.75 -2.90 -4.86
C ASN A 52 2.58 -3.88 -4.85
N ARG A 53 1.49 -3.44 -4.22
CA ARG A 53 0.22 -4.17 -4.18
C ARG A 53 -0.12 -4.37 -5.64
N GLN A 54 0.15 -5.56 -6.17
CA GLN A 54 -0.41 -5.96 -7.43
C GLN A 54 -1.90 -5.84 -7.19
N LYS A 55 -2.50 -4.73 -7.66
CA LYS A 55 -3.91 -4.75 -7.97
C LYS A 55 -3.98 -5.93 -8.91
N LYS A 56 -4.49 -7.07 -8.40
CA LYS A 56 -5.21 -7.99 -9.26
C LYS A 56 -6.04 -7.02 -10.08
N HIS A 57 -5.77 -6.93 -11.38
CA HIS A 57 -6.69 -6.31 -12.30
C HIS A 57 -7.95 -7.16 -12.15
N GLY A 58 -8.70 -6.90 -11.07
CA GLY A 58 -10.03 -7.38 -10.86
C GLY A 58 -10.71 -6.79 -12.04
N THR A 59 -10.92 -7.66 -13.02
CA THR A 59 -11.78 -7.52 -14.17
C THR A 59 -12.49 -6.19 -14.08
N ALA A 60 -11.91 -5.16 -14.69
CA ALA A 60 -12.65 -3.94 -14.94
C ALA A 60 -13.78 -4.40 -15.86
N VAL A 61 -14.90 -4.81 -15.25
CA VAL A 61 -16.17 -5.00 -15.90
C VAL A 61 -16.42 -3.63 -16.48
N LYS A 62 -16.05 -3.47 -17.76
CA LYS A 62 -16.43 -2.34 -18.58
C LYS A 62 -17.93 -2.19 -18.34
N PRO A 63 -18.45 -1.06 -17.82
CA PRO A 63 -19.88 -0.84 -17.91
C PRO A 63 -20.16 -0.75 -19.40
N ARG A 64 -20.64 -1.86 -19.96
CA ARG A 64 -21.18 -1.94 -21.30
C ARG A 64 -22.53 -1.23 -21.22
N GLN A 65 -22.51 0.09 -21.17
CA GLN A 65 -23.71 0.89 -21.36
C GLN A 65 -24.05 0.82 -22.85
N LYS A 66 -24.71 -0.28 -23.21
CA LYS A 66 -25.77 -0.22 -24.21
C LYS A 66 -26.90 0.55 -23.53
N GLU A 67 -27.33 1.66 -24.09
CA GLU A 67 -28.67 1.75 -24.64
C GLU A 67 -28.84 3.07 -25.41
N SER A 68 -29.34 2.92 -26.62
CA SER A 68 -29.78 3.97 -27.53
C SER A 68 -30.96 4.75 -26.94
N LYS A 69 -31.08 6.05 -27.24
CA LYS A 69 -32.37 6.55 -27.71
C LYS A 69 -32.21 7.81 -28.57
N ASN A 70 -32.78 7.67 -29.76
CA ASN A 70 -33.21 8.69 -30.73
C ASN A 70 -33.81 9.93 -30.05
#